data_AF-R6UDU2-F1
#
_entry.id   AF-R6UDU2-F1
#
_cell.length_a   1.000
_cell.length_b   1.000
_cell.length_c   1.000
_cell.angle_alpha   90.00
_cell.angle_beta   90.00
_cell.angle_gamma   90.00
#
_symmetry.space_group_name_H-M   'P 1'
#
loop_
_entity.id
_entity.type
_entity.pdbx_description
1 polymer ?
#
loop_
_entity_poly.entity_id
_entity_poly.type
_entity_poly.pdbx_seq_one_letter_code
_entity_poly.pdbx_strand_id
1 'polypeptide(L)'
;MKNLLKKLTALTLAVVAVVSFAGCGMQTATVPNENKVKVSEFKGDSGVQKILKELLSKKYISEDNANNCVKTNAELIGAKEGYRVDKVEVNGSSFSLEVYQYEDTDSDTAKNVIDSVKKNGTFDLFGRTVSYCYMSDNGKYLLIYPDPKSTTGKEDDSTNAKRKDDVMKVVNSAK
;
A
#
# COMPACT_ATOMS: atom_id res chain seq x y z
N MET A 1 40.60 -4.72 -36.08
CA MET A 1 40.48 -6.15 -35.74
C MET A 1 39.32 -6.30 -34.78
N LYS A 2 38.16 -6.71 -35.29
CA LYS A 2 37.50 -8.01 -35.02
C LYS A 2 36.58 -7.97 -33.79
N ASN A 3 35.31 -7.71 -34.09
CA ASN A 3 34.13 -8.12 -33.33
C ASN A 3 34.21 -9.61 -32.99
N LEU A 4 34.18 -9.98 -31.71
CA LEU A 4 34.14 -11.36 -31.19
C LEU A 4 33.86 -11.19 -29.68
N LEU A 5 32.72 -11.56 -29.08
CA LEU A 5 32.03 -12.83 -29.14
C LEU A 5 30.51 -12.67 -28.99
N LYS A 6 29.80 -13.45 -29.80
CA LYS A 6 28.38 -13.76 -29.71
C LYS A 6 28.14 -14.85 -28.65
N LYS A 7 27.00 -14.75 -27.95
CA LYS A 7 26.15 -15.83 -27.39
C LYS A 7 26.79 -16.84 -26.42
N LEU A 8 26.30 -16.87 -25.18
CA LEU A 8 26.14 -18.11 -24.41
C LEU A 8 24.97 -17.97 -23.41
N THR A 9 23.94 -18.76 -23.70
CA THR A 9 22.79 -19.17 -22.89
C THR A 9 23.19 -19.83 -21.58
N ALA A 10 22.46 -19.53 -20.50
CA ALA A 10 22.12 -20.51 -19.45
C ALA A 10 21.00 -19.95 -18.55
N LEU A 11 19.75 -20.20 -18.96
CA LEU A 11 18.59 -20.19 -18.07
C LEU A 11 18.81 -21.29 -17.02
N THR A 12 19.05 -20.91 -15.76
CA THR A 12 19.05 -21.85 -14.64
C THR A 12 17.88 -21.50 -13.72
N LEU A 13 16.71 -22.07 -14.03
CA LEU A 13 15.65 -22.22 -13.04
C LEU A 13 16.10 -23.28 -12.03
N ALA A 14 16.49 -22.85 -10.84
CA ALA A 14 16.57 -23.73 -9.68
C ALA A 14 15.30 -23.51 -8.85
N VAL A 15 14.25 -24.29 -9.15
CA VAL A 15 13.08 -24.43 -8.27
C VAL A 15 13.52 -25.31 -7.10
N VAL A 16 13.64 -24.72 -5.91
CA VAL A 16 13.68 -25.48 -4.66
C VAL A 16 12.57 -24.93 -3.76
N ALA A 17 11.37 -25.48 -3.93
CA ALA A 17 10.28 -25.29 -2.98
C ALA A 17 10.33 -26.44 -1.97
N VAL A 18 10.99 -26.21 -0.83
CA VAL A 18 10.85 -27.09 0.33
C VAL A 18 9.57 -26.69 1.03
N VAL A 19 8.54 -27.54 0.93
CA VAL A 19 7.31 -27.39 1.71
C VAL A 19 7.48 -28.17 3.00
N SER A 20 7.29 -27.51 4.14
CA SER A 20 7.08 -28.18 5.43
C SER A 20 6.13 -27.33 6.27
N PHE A 21 4.96 -27.88 6.55
CA PHE A 21 3.94 -27.32 7.44
C PHE A 21 4.24 -27.66 8.89
N ALA A 22 4.18 -26.68 9.80
CA ALA A 22 3.65 -26.78 11.16
C ALA A 22 3.75 -25.42 11.88
N GLY A 23 2.65 -24.93 12.47
CA GLY A 23 2.68 -23.89 13.52
C GLY A 23 1.88 -22.61 13.21
N CYS A 24 1.16 -22.14 14.22
CA CYS A 24 0.24 -21.00 14.23
C CYS A 24 0.83 -19.66 13.70
N GLY A 25 0.03 -18.91 12.95
CA GLY A 25 0.23 -17.47 12.73
C GLY A 25 0.75 -17.10 11.34
N MET A 26 0.10 -16.09 10.74
CA MET A 26 0.62 -15.31 9.61
C MET A 26 0.70 -16.06 8.26
N GLN A 27 -0.43 -16.17 7.57
CA GLN A 27 -0.39 -16.20 6.11
C GLN A 27 0.05 -14.81 5.61
N THR A 28 1.36 -14.57 5.56
CA THR A 28 1.87 -13.63 4.57
C THR A 28 1.85 -14.35 3.24
N ALA A 29 0.81 -14.13 2.44
CA ALA A 29 0.89 -14.36 1.01
C ALA A 29 1.81 -13.27 0.43
N THR A 30 3.11 -13.39 0.68
CA THR A 30 4.12 -12.62 -0.03
C THR A 30 4.38 -13.37 -1.33
N VAL A 31 3.58 -13.07 -2.36
CA VAL A 31 4.00 -13.36 -3.73
C VAL A 31 5.22 -12.48 -3.99
N PRO A 32 6.42 -13.01 -4.22
CA PRO A 32 7.52 -12.19 -4.68
C PRO A 32 7.22 -11.83 -6.14
N ASN A 33 6.97 -10.55 -6.43
CA ASN A 33 6.83 -10.07 -7.79
C ASN A 33 7.63 -8.76 -8.00
N GLU A 34 8.89 -8.96 -8.39
CA GLU A 34 9.76 -8.30 -9.40
C GLU A 34 9.60 -6.82 -9.83
N ASN A 35 8.60 -6.07 -9.40
CA ASN A 35 8.46 -4.64 -9.76
C ASN A 35 8.37 -3.76 -8.52
N LYS A 36 9.45 -3.75 -7.73
CA LYS A 36 9.65 -2.64 -6.79
C LYS A 36 9.85 -1.36 -7.59
N VAL A 37 9.12 -0.31 -7.21
CA VAL A 37 9.29 1.03 -7.77
C VAL A 37 9.58 1.97 -6.63
N LYS A 38 10.63 2.79 -6.73
CA LYS A 38 10.86 3.80 -5.70
C LYS A 38 9.84 4.92 -5.87
N VAL A 39 9.21 5.37 -4.78
CA VAL A 39 8.26 6.50 -4.84
C VAL A 39 8.91 7.75 -5.43
N SER A 40 10.21 7.97 -5.15
CA SER A 40 10.99 9.08 -5.71
C SER A 40 11.19 9.01 -7.22
N GLU A 41 11.04 7.82 -7.82
CA GLU A 41 11.20 7.58 -9.27
C GLU A 41 9.87 7.62 -10.03
N PHE A 42 8.74 7.86 -9.35
CA PHE A 42 7.45 8.03 -10.01
C PHE A 42 7.48 9.22 -10.99
N LYS A 43 7.43 8.90 -12.28
CA LYS A 43 7.43 9.88 -13.37
C LYS A 43 6.04 10.45 -13.67
N GLY A 44 4.99 9.84 -13.14
CA GLY A 44 3.61 10.25 -13.38
C GLY A 44 3.02 11.07 -12.22
N ASP A 45 1.82 11.57 -12.50
CA ASP A 45 1.02 12.45 -11.65
C ASP A 45 -0.35 11.83 -11.35
N SER A 46 -0.45 10.49 -11.40
CA SER A 46 -1.65 9.81 -10.95
C SER A 46 -1.90 10.10 -9.47
N GLY A 47 -3.16 9.99 -9.03
CA GLY A 47 -3.52 10.39 -7.68
C GLY A 47 -2.80 9.56 -6.62
N VAL A 48 -2.65 8.25 -6.85
CA VAL A 48 -1.85 7.38 -5.95
C VAL A 48 -0.37 7.80 -5.88
N GLN A 49 0.23 8.19 -7.01
CA GLN A 49 1.63 8.62 -7.05
C GLN A 49 1.80 9.95 -6.31
N LYS A 50 0.86 10.89 -6.46
CA LYS A 50 0.83 12.17 -5.73
C LYS A 50 0.70 11.95 -4.23
N ILE A 51 -0.25 11.11 -3.80
CA ILE A 51 -0.45 10.76 -2.39
C ILE A 51 0.85 10.21 -1.79
N LEU A 52 1.49 9.22 -2.44
CA LEU A 52 2.73 8.63 -1.93
C LEU A 52 3.89 9.63 -1.88
N LYS A 53 4.04 10.50 -2.89
CA LYS A 53 5.04 11.59 -2.86
C LYS A 53 4.79 12.56 -1.71
N GLU A 54 3.53 12.87 -1.42
CA GLU A 54 3.18 13.78 -0.32
C GLU A 54 3.36 13.13 1.06
N LEU A 55 3.02 11.85 1.22
CA LEU A 55 3.33 11.09 2.44
C LEU A 55 4.84 11.04 2.70
N LEU A 56 5.66 10.90 1.65
CA LEU A 56 7.11 10.95 1.75
C LEU A 56 7.61 12.35 2.15
N SER A 57 7.11 13.41 1.50
CA SER A 57 7.55 14.78 1.77
C SER A 57 7.19 15.24 3.20
N LYS A 58 6.06 14.77 3.73
CA LYS A 58 5.61 15.00 5.12
C LYS A 58 6.27 14.06 6.13
N LYS A 59 7.13 13.13 5.69
CA LYS A 59 7.82 12.14 6.52
C LYS A 59 6.90 11.14 7.24
N TYR A 60 5.73 10.87 6.67
CA TYR A 60 4.86 9.78 7.13
C TYR A 60 5.31 8.41 6.62
N ILE A 61 6.15 8.41 5.56
CA ILE A 61 6.99 7.29 5.16
C ILE A 61 8.43 7.77 5.04
N SER A 62 9.40 6.90 5.37
CA SER A 62 10.82 7.17 5.14
C SER A 62 11.22 6.88 3.69
N GLU A 63 12.35 7.43 3.24
CA GLU A 63 12.90 7.13 1.91
C GLU A 63 13.24 5.64 1.75
N ASP A 64 13.83 5.01 2.77
CA ASP A 64 14.16 3.58 2.73
C ASP A 64 12.91 2.70 2.54
N ASN A 65 11.81 3.05 3.20
CA ASN A 65 10.55 2.34 3.04
C ASN A 65 9.93 2.64 1.67
N ALA A 66 9.97 3.90 1.24
CA ALA A 66 9.47 4.33 -0.06
C ALA A 66 10.23 3.69 -1.25
N ASN A 67 11.47 3.23 -1.02
CA ASN A 67 12.25 2.45 -1.99
C ASN A 67 11.79 0.98 -2.10
N ASN A 68 10.92 0.54 -1.19
CA ASN A 68 10.32 -0.79 -1.16
C ASN A 68 8.84 -0.78 -1.55
N CYS A 69 8.40 0.21 -2.35
CA CYS A 69 7.02 0.28 -2.82
C CYS A 69 6.75 -0.75 -3.92
N VAL A 70 5.59 -1.42 -3.85
CA VAL A 70 5.19 -2.53 -4.72
C VAL A 70 3.77 -2.29 -5.25
N LYS A 71 3.52 -2.63 -6.51
CA LYS A 71 2.18 -2.57 -7.09
C LYS A 71 1.28 -3.68 -6.53
N THR A 72 0.04 -3.34 -6.17
CA THR A 72 -0.95 -4.29 -5.60
C THR A 72 -1.90 -4.83 -6.68
N ASN A 73 -2.59 -5.92 -6.38
CA ASN A 73 -3.75 -6.37 -7.17
C ASN A 73 -5.00 -5.56 -6.80
N ALA A 74 -5.11 -4.35 -7.37
CA ALA A 74 -6.16 -3.37 -7.06
C ALA A 74 -7.57 -3.79 -7.53
N GLU A 75 -7.65 -4.64 -8.55
CA GLU A 75 -8.91 -5.12 -9.12
C GLU A 75 -9.74 -5.90 -8.08
N LEU A 76 -9.09 -6.50 -7.08
CA LEU A 76 -9.75 -7.23 -5.99
C LEU A 76 -10.73 -6.37 -5.17
N ILE A 77 -10.53 -5.06 -5.17
CA ILE A 77 -11.39 -4.11 -4.46
C ILE A 77 -12.09 -3.14 -5.43
N GLY A 78 -12.08 -3.42 -6.73
CA GLY A 78 -12.67 -2.57 -7.77
C GLY A 78 -11.85 -1.33 -8.11
N ALA A 79 -10.58 -1.25 -7.68
CA ALA A 79 -9.70 -0.12 -7.98
C ALA A 79 -8.91 -0.35 -9.29
N LYS A 80 -8.57 0.74 -9.99
CA LYS A 80 -7.78 0.75 -11.22
C LYS A 80 -6.31 0.44 -10.95
N GLU A 81 -5.75 1.08 -9.93
CA GLU A 81 -4.36 0.90 -9.53
C GLU A 81 -4.19 1.02 -8.03
N GLY A 82 -3.12 0.43 -7.52
CA GLY A 82 -2.77 0.53 -6.12
C GLY A 82 -1.32 0.16 -5.85
N TYR A 83 -0.82 0.69 -4.75
CA TYR A 83 0.56 0.55 -4.33
C TYR A 83 0.64 0.34 -2.82
N ARG A 84 1.57 -0.52 -2.40
CA ARG A 84 1.86 -0.82 -1.01
C ARG A 84 3.29 -0.40 -0.68
N VAL A 85 3.46 0.23 0.48
CA VAL A 85 4.77 0.50 1.07
C VAL A 85 4.90 -0.34 2.34
N ASP A 86 5.84 -1.26 2.34
CA ASP A 86 6.09 -2.15 3.48
C ASP A 86 7.01 -1.50 4.51
N LYS A 87 6.91 -1.96 5.77
CA LYS A 87 7.79 -1.59 6.90
C LYS A 87 7.79 -0.10 7.24
N VAL A 88 6.69 0.61 7.00
CA VAL A 88 6.50 1.97 7.51
C VAL A 88 6.61 1.94 9.02
N GLU A 89 7.52 2.73 9.58
CA GLU A 89 7.75 2.79 11.02
C GLU A 89 7.16 4.05 11.61
N VAL A 90 6.27 3.89 12.59
CA VAL A 90 5.73 4.99 13.40
C VAL A 90 5.78 4.53 14.85
N ASN A 91 6.36 5.37 15.72
CA ASN A 91 6.45 5.14 17.17
C ASN A 91 7.01 3.73 17.55
N GLY A 92 8.02 3.25 16.80
CA GLY A 92 8.65 1.94 17.05
C GLY A 92 7.81 0.72 16.65
N SER A 93 6.70 0.92 15.95
CA SER A 93 5.92 -0.15 15.31
C SER A 93 6.05 -0.06 13.80
N SER A 94 6.18 -1.21 13.14
CA SER A 94 6.24 -1.32 11.69
C SER A 94 4.92 -1.84 11.13
N PHE A 95 4.43 -1.23 10.06
CA PHE A 95 3.22 -1.66 9.35
C PHE A 95 3.36 -1.48 7.83
N SER A 96 2.40 -1.98 7.07
CA SER A 96 2.29 -1.72 5.63
C SER A 96 1.17 -0.70 5.38
N LEU A 97 1.46 0.26 4.51
CA LEU A 97 0.47 1.25 4.04
C LEU A 97 0.09 0.91 2.60
N GLU A 98 -1.17 1.11 2.23
CA GLU A 98 -1.65 0.90 0.86
C GLU A 98 -2.45 2.10 0.36
N VAL A 99 -2.27 2.47 -0.90
CA VAL A 99 -3.02 3.53 -1.58
C VAL A 99 -3.63 2.98 -2.86
N TYR A 100 -4.91 3.26 -3.10
CA TYR A 100 -5.64 2.81 -4.26
C TYR A 100 -6.35 3.97 -4.96
N GLN A 101 -6.46 3.88 -6.29
CA GLN A 101 -7.23 4.81 -7.11
C GLN A 101 -8.34 4.06 -7.84
N TYR A 102 -9.56 4.56 -7.69
CA TYR A 102 -10.75 4.15 -8.42
C TYR A 102 -10.93 5.03 -9.66
N GLU A 103 -11.43 4.42 -10.73
CA GLU A 103 -11.82 5.11 -11.97
C GLU A 103 -13.33 5.00 -12.17
N ASP A 104 -13.85 3.77 -12.09
CA ASP A 104 -15.27 3.48 -12.02
C ASP A 104 -15.69 3.26 -10.56
N THR A 105 -16.35 4.25 -9.98
CA THR A 105 -16.86 4.18 -8.60
C THR A 105 -18.23 3.51 -8.50
N ASP A 106 -18.85 3.18 -9.64
CA ASP A 106 -20.23 2.68 -9.71
C ASP A 106 -20.29 1.16 -9.91
N SER A 107 -19.17 0.50 -10.20
CA SER A 107 -19.11 -0.97 -10.20
C SER A 107 -19.52 -1.55 -8.84
N ASP A 108 -20.23 -2.69 -8.82
CA ASP A 108 -20.72 -3.31 -7.59
C ASP A 108 -19.61 -3.51 -6.54
N THR A 109 -18.43 -3.98 -6.96
CA THR A 109 -17.28 -4.17 -6.07
C THR A 109 -16.77 -2.85 -5.51
N ALA A 110 -16.53 -1.84 -6.37
CA ALA A 110 -16.01 -0.55 -5.94
C ALA A 110 -17.00 0.14 -5.00
N LYS A 111 -18.28 0.16 -5.38
CA LYS A 111 -19.35 0.77 -4.60
C LYS A 111 -19.47 0.16 -3.21
N ASN A 112 -19.42 -1.18 -3.10
CA ASN A 112 -19.48 -1.87 -1.81
C ASN A 112 -18.30 -1.48 -0.90
N VAL A 113 -17.08 -1.42 -1.45
CA VAL A 113 -15.90 -1.00 -0.69
C VAL A 113 -15.99 0.47 -0.30
N ILE A 114 -16.32 1.35 -1.24
CA ILE A 114 -16.41 2.80 -1.02
C ILE A 114 -17.47 3.13 0.03
N ASP A 115 -18.68 2.59 -0.11
CA ASP A 115 -19.79 2.85 0.81
C ASP A 115 -19.48 2.29 2.21
N SER A 116 -18.88 1.09 2.30
CA SER A 116 -18.46 0.52 3.59
C SER A 116 -17.37 1.34 4.27
N VAL A 117 -16.35 1.79 3.53
CA VAL A 117 -15.28 2.61 4.11
C VAL A 117 -15.81 3.98 4.53
N LYS A 118 -16.64 4.64 3.72
CA LYS A 118 -17.23 5.94 4.09
C LYS A 118 -18.10 5.85 5.34
N LYS A 119 -18.81 4.72 5.52
CA LYS A 119 -19.69 4.51 6.67
C LYS A 119 -18.93 4.06 7.93
N ASN A 120 -18.01 3.12 7.78
CA ASN A 120 -17.44 2.35 8.90
C ASN A 120 -15.93 2.54 9.06
N GLY A 121 -15.24 3.08 8.06
CA GLY A 121 -13.76 3.09 8.01
C GLY A 121 -13.15 1.72 7.77
N THR A 122 -13.94 0.76 7.28
CA THR A 122 -13.55 -0.65 7.07
C THR A 122 -14.23 -1.25 5.84
N PHE A 123 -13.71 -2.36 5.32
CA PHE A 123 -14.38 -3.23 4.35
C PHE A 123 -13.92 -4.68 4.53
N ASP A 124 -14.68 -5.65 4.02
CA ASP A 124 -14.32 -7.06 4.10
C ASP A 124 -13.71 -7.55 2.79
N LEU A 125 -12.61 -8.30 2.90
CA LEU A 125 -11.92 -8.94 1.78
C LEU A 125 -11.54 -10.38 2.17
N PHE A 126 -12.03 -11.36 1.41
CA PHE A 126 -11.79 -12.79 1.66
C PHE A 126 -12.06 -13.23 3.11
N GLY A 127 -13.19 -12.78 3.69
CA GLY A 127 -13.59 -13.12 5.06
C GLY A 127 -12.75 -12.45 6.15
N ARG A 128 -11.99 -11.40 5.82
CA ARG A 128 -11.22 -10.60 6.76
C ARG A 128 -11.63 -9.14 6.66
N THR A 129 -11.82 -8.51 7.81
CA THR A 129 -12.08 -7.07 7.88
C THR A 129 -10.77 -6.30 7.76
N VAL A 130 -10.68 -5.49 6.72
CA VAL A 130 -9.64 -4.49 6.53
C VAL A 130 -10.06 -3.22 7.26
N SER A 131 -9.20 -2.76 8.16
CA SER A 131 -9.45 -1.59 9.03
C SER A 131 -8.54 -0.42 8.68
N TYR A 132 -8.73 0.73 9.34
CA TYR A 132 -7.91 1.93 9.16
C TYR A 132 -7.92 2.47 7.72
N CYS A 133 -9.11 2.42 7.12
CA CYS A 133 -9.35 2.87 5.76
C CYS A 133 -9.82 4.33 5.75
N TYR A 134 -9.19 5.13 4.91
CA TYR A 134 -9.45 6.55 4.72
C TYR A 134 -9.82 6.79 3.25
N MET A 135 -11.08 7.11 3.01
CA MET A 135 -11.61 7.36 1.67
C MET A 135 -11.63 8.86 1.38
N SER A 136 -11.17 9.27 0.19
CA SER A 136 -11.31 10.64 -0.26
C SER A 136 -12.77 11.06 -0.39
N ASP A 137 -13.04 12.36 -0.28
CA ASP A 137 -14.38 12.91 -0.34
C ASP A 137 -15.06 12.57 -1.68
N ASN A 138 -14.28 12.63 -2.77
CA ASN A 138 -14.71 12.27 -4.12
C ASN A 138 -14.83 10.74 -4.35
N GLY A 139 -14.49 9.90 -3.37
CA GLY A 139 -14.56 8.44 -3.45
C GLY A 139 -13.53 7.78 -4.38
N LYS A 140 -12.59 8.56 -4.95
CA LYS A 140 -11.62 8.05 -5.93
C LYS A 140 -10.35 7.49 -5.32
N TYR A 141 -10.05 7.79 -4.06
CA TYR A 141 -8.79 7.41 -3.45
C TYR A 141 -9.02 6.77 -2.09
N LEU A 142 -8.53 5.54 -1.93
CA LEU A 142 -8.54 4.83 -0.66
C LEU A 142 -7.12 4.74 -0.14
N LEU A 143 -6.94 5.08 1.13
CA LEU A 143 -5.71 4.89 1.86
C LEU A 143 -5.94 3.95 3.04
N ILE A 144 -5.18 2.87 3.11
CA ILE A 144 -5.12 1.98 4.27
C ILE A 144 -3.87 2.36 5.04
N TYR A 145 -4.05 3.03 6.17
CA TYR A 145 -2.97 3.53 7.01
C TYR A 145 -3.21 3.06 8.45
N PRO A 146 -2.81 1.82 8.78
CA PRO A 146 -2.92 1.29 10.13
C PRO A 146 -1.85 1.95 10.99
N ASP A 147 -2.12 3.19 11.41
CA ASP A 147 -1.30 3.90 12.39
C ASP A 147 -1.27 3.04 13.66
N PRO A 148 -0.12 2.47 14.03
CA PRO A 148 -0.05 1.63 15.19
C PRO A 148 -0.25 2.51 16.42
N LYS A 149 -1.19 2.11 17.28
CA LYS A 149 -1.31 2.68 18.63
C LYS A 149 0.09 2.73 19.24
N SER A 150 0.48 3.89 19.76
CA SER A 150 1.73 4.14 20.46
C SER A 150 2.05 2.98 21.39
N THR A 151 3.17 2.34 21.11
CA THR A 151 3.73 1.19 21.86
C THR A 151 4.03 1.54 23.31
N THR A 152 3.92 2.81 23.70
CA THR A 152 4.26 3.31 25.03
C THR A 152 3.06 3.49 25.96
N GLY A 153 1.83 3.24 25.50
CA GLY A 153 0.61 3.42 26.31
C GLY A 153 0.36 4.88 26.74
N LYS A 154 1.18 5.81 26.24
CA LYS A 154 1.04 7.26 26.38
C LYS A 154 0.64 7.79 25.01
N GLU A 155 -0.63 7.65 24.67
CA GLU A 155 -1.23 8.53 23.67
C GLU A 155 -2.01 9.58 24.42
N ASP A 156 -1.70 10.83 24.10
CA ASP A 156 -2.72 11.85 24.09
C ASP A 156 -3.58 11.61 22.84
N ASP A 157 -4.90 11.51 23.01
CA ASP A 157 -5.87 11.34 21.91
C ASP A 157 -5.68 12.38 20.77
N SER A 158 -4.98 13.50 21.05
CA SER A 158 -4.65 14.57 20.11
C SER A 158 -3.64 14.19 19.01
N THR A 159 -2.63 13.35 19.29
CA THR A 159 -1.58 13.07 18.29
C THR A 159 -2.09 12.17 17.16
N ASN A 160 -2.90 11.17 17.50
CA ASN A 160 -3.52 10.28 16.50
C ASN A 160 -4.64 10.97 15.74
N ALA A 161 -5.44 11.82 16.42
CA ALA A 161 -6.43 12.65 15.74
C ALA A 161 -5.78 13.58 14.70
N LYS A 162 -4.65 14.20 15.05
CA LYS A 162 -3.89 15.06 14.13
C LYS A 162 -3.34 14.29 12.93
N ARG A 163 -2.79 13.08 13.12
CA ARG A 163 -2.31 12.27 11.98
C ARG A 163 -3.45 11.85 11.07
N LYS A 164 -4.60 11.44 11.63
CA LYS A 164 -5.81 11.16 10.84
C LYS A 164 -6.22 12.36 9.98
N ASP A 165 -6.26 13.56 10.55
CA ASP A 165 -6.60 14.78 9.82
C ASP A 165 -5.59 15.08 8.71
N ASP A 166 -4.30 14.96 9.01
CA ASP A 166 -3.25 15.22 8.04
C ASP A 166 -3.23 14.18 6.91
N VAL A 167 -3.47 12.91 7.23
CA VAL A 167 -3.61 11.83 6.26
C VAL A 167 -4.83 12.07 5.36
N MET A 168 -5.97 12.49 5.91
CA MET A 168 -7.13 12.85 5.09
C MET A 168 -6.86 14.05 4.18
N LYS A 169 -6.12 15.07 4.64
CA LYS A 169 -5.71 16.19 3.77
C LYS A 169 -4.87 15.71 2.60
N VAL A 170 -3.96 14.77 2.83
CA VAL A 170 -3.13 14.17 1.76
C VAL A 170 -4.01 13.39 0.78
N VAL A 171 -4.90 12.53 1.28
CA VAL A 171 -5.78 11.73 0.41
C VAL A 171 -6.70 12.61 -0.44
N ASN A 172 -7.22 13.70 0.13
CA ASN A 172 -8.06 14.67 -0.57
C ASN A 172 -7.27 15.67 -1.44
N SER A 173 -5.93 15.70 -1.37
CA SER A 173 -5.11 16.58 -2.23
C SER A 173 -5.03 16.05 -3.66
N ALA A 174 -5.14 14.73 -3.83
CA ALA A 174 -5.32 14.10 -5.13
C ALA A 174 -6.73 14.40 -5.65
N LYS A 175 -6.81 15.21 -6.70
CA LYS A 175 -8.07 15.54 -7.40
C LYS A 175 -8.37 14.52 -8.49
#